data_AF-A0AAV1EMV8-F1
#
_entry.id   AF-A0AAV1EMV8-F1
#
_cell.length_a   1.000
_cell.length_b   1.000
_cell.length_c   1.000
_cell.angle_alpha   90.00
_cell.angle_beta   90.00
_cell.angle_gamma   90.00
#
_symmetry.space_group_name_H-M   'P 1'
#
loop_
_entity.id
_entity.type
_entity.pdbx_description
1 polymer ?
#
loop_
_entity_poly.entity_id
_entity_poly.type
_entity_poly.pdbx_seq_one_letter_code
_entity_poly.pdbx_strand_id
1 'polypeptide(L)'
;MATPWTLSVQPAWKHPPSCHDLHISDHLLIKTVITLPDPPTRLKRTINFRNLKSISPSALTAALSLNLTTSPPQASDNPSDLVTYYNQTLSSCLNLLAPVKSKSVTFARSAPWYTPALHQLKQKKRQLERLYRKTGLTIHLQLYRDHLHQYKATLNSARSAYYSNIIHSGSSNPRTLFSTINSLLAPHDNSTSTFTPDKCQTFLQFFQSKIDNIYNSLQSATSAPTPHPKSPPCAPPTPLLSPYPSFPPSLMPNSPS
;
A
#
# COMPACT_ATOMS: atom_id res chain seq x y z
N MET A 1 37.78 43.81 5.06
CA MET A 1 38.16 42.86 3.98
C MET A 1 37.32 41.62 4.14
N ALA A 2 36.26 41.49 3.33
CA ALA A 2 35.36 40.36 3.34
C ALA A 2 35.62 39.52 2.09
N THR A 3 35.89 38.23 2.24
CA THR A 3 35.90 37.27 1.14
C THR A 3 34.61 36.46 1.18
N PRO A 4 33.79 36.47 0.11
CA PRO A 4 32.62 35.60 0.03
C PRO A 4 33.03 34.24 -0.54
N TRP A 5 32.68 33.17 0.17
CA TRP A 5 32.76 31.81 -0.36
C TRP A 5 31.45 31.50 -1.10
N THR A 6 31.44 31.66 -2.42
CA THR A 6 30.40 31.09 -3.29
C THR A 6 30.75 29.63 -3.59
N LEU A 7 30.14 28.69 -2.86
CA LEU A 7 30.09 27.29 -3.28
C LEU A 7 28.94 27.11 -4.27
N SER A 8 29.28 27.18 -5.55
CA SER A 8 28.37 26.80 -6.65
C SER A 8 28.22 25.27 -6.65
N VAL A 9 27.14 24.76 -6.06
CA VAL A 9 26.76 23.35 -6.21
C VAL A 9 25.89 23.24 -7.47
N GLN A 10 26.54 22.99 -8.60
CA GLN A 10 25.84 22.52 -9.81
C GLN A 10 25.55 21.02 -9.64
N PRO A 11 24.33 20.53 -9.90
CA PRO A 11 24.08 19.09 -9.97
C PRO A 11 24.86 18.51 -11.15
N ALA A 12 25.83 17.65 -10.84
CA ALA A 12 26.65 16.98 -11.85
C ALA A 12 25.79 15.96 -12.63
N TRP A 13 25.26 16.37 -13.78
CA TRP A 13 24.74 15.44 -14.79
C TRP A 13 25.94 14.67 -15.36
N LYS A 14 26.14 13.41 -14.93
CA LYS A 14 27.28 12.59 -15.38
C LYS A 14 27.28 12.37 -16.90
N HIS A 15 26.11 12.44 -17.56
CA HIS A 15 25.97 12.45 -19.02
C HIS A 15 24.82 13.36 -19.44
N PRO A 16 24.99 14.24 -20.45
CA PRO A 16 23.90 15.07 -20.95
C PRO A 16 22.82 14.20 -21.64
N PRO A 17 21.55 14.61 -21.58
CA PRO A 17 20.49 13.96 -22.34
C PRO A 17 20.80 14.00 -23.84
N SER A 18 20.61 12.88 -24.53
CA SER A 18 20.81 12.76 -25.98
C SER A 18 19.46 12.65 -26.69
N CYS A 19 19.26 13.49 -27.71
CA CYS A 19 18.04 13.51 -28.51
C CYS A 19 18.27 12.71 -29.80
N HIS A 20 17.32 11.84 -30.15
CA HIS A 20 17.36 11.04 -31.37
C HIS A 20 16.07 11.22 -32.14
N ASP A 21 16.15 11.50 -33.44
CA ASP A 21 14.99 11.48 -34.31
C ASP A 21 14.70 10.04 -34.73
N LEU A 22 13.48 9.57 -34.44
CA LEU A 22 13.05 8.23 -34.82
C LEU A 22 12.32 8.23 -36.18
N HIS A 23 12.06 9.39 -36.79
CA HIS A 23 11.33 9.56 -38.05
C HIS A 23 9.93 8.89 -38.08
N ILE A 24 9.35 8.61 -36.91
CA ILE A 24 8.03 8.00 -36.74
C ILE A 24 6.99 9.05 -36.28
N SER A 25 7.46 10.18 -35.75
CA SER A 25 6.67 11.34 -35.31
C SER A 25 7.56 12.58 -35.38
N ASP A 26 6.96 13.75 -35.29
CA ASP A 26 7.57 15.05 -34.99
C ASP A 26 8.20 15.16 -33.58
N HIS A 27 8.22 14.07 -32.80
CA HIS A 27 8.81 14.02 -31.46
C HIS A 27 10.21 13.41 -31.47
N LEU A 28 11.15 14.07 -30.78
CA LEU A 28 12.50 13.55 -30.52
C LEU A 28 12.49 12.57 -29.35
N LEU A 29 13.13 11.42 -29.52
CA LEU A 29 13.42 10.50 -28.41
C LEU A 29 14.50 11.12 -27.53
N ILE A 30 14.13 11.47 -26.30
CA ILE A 30 15.08 11.91 -25.29
C ILE A 30 15.59 10.69 -24.52
N LYS A 31 16.89 10.42 -24.62
CA LYS A 31 17.58 9.36 -23.89
C LYS A 31 18.47 9.97 -22.82
N THR A 32 18.19 9.62 -21.57
CA THR A 32 18.94 10.12 -20.39
C THR A 32 19.38 8.96 -19.52
N VAL A 33 20.59 9.04 -18.96
CA VAL A 33 21.04 8.12 -17.90
C VAL A 33 20.77 8.76 -16.55
N ILE A 34 19.83 8.19 -15.81
CA ILE A 34 19.49 8.66 -14.46
C ILE A 34 20.03 7.63 -13.47
N THR A 35 20.88 8.07 -12.54
CA THR A 35 21.27 7.25 -11.39
C THR A 35 20.15 7.34 -10.37
N LEU A 36 19.29 6.32 -10.33
CA LEU A 36 18.27 6.21 -9.30
C LEU A 36 18.90 5.53 -8.07
N PRO A 37 18.59 5.98 -6.84
CA PRO A 37 18.93 5.22 -5.65
C PRO A 37 18.30 3.83 -5.74
N ASP A 38 19.00 2.82 -5.24
CA ASP A 38 18.44 1.48 -5.17
C ASP A 38 17.10 1.53 -4.42
N PRO A 39 16.03 0.97 -5.00
CA PRO A 39 14.75 0.96 -4.31
C PRO A 39 14.92 0.23 -2.98
N PRO A 40 14.26 0.70 -1.89
CA PRO A 40 14.37 0.05 -0.60
C PRO A 40 14.07 -1.45 -0.74
N THR A 41 14.91 -2.28 -0.11
CA THR A 41 14.79 -3.73 -0.17
C THR A 41 13.42 -4.15 0.35
N ARG A 42 12.56 -4.60 -0.57
CA ARG A 42 11.21 -5.07 -0.20
C ARG A 42 11.35 -6.30 0.68
N LEU A 43 10.51 -6.38 1.72
CA LEU A 43 10.44 -7.56 2.57
C LEU A 43 10.22 -8.80 1.71
N LYS A 44 11.21 -9.71 1.77
CA LYS A 44 11.15 -10.98 1.07
C LYS A 44 10.37 -11.96 1.93
N ARG A 45 9.45 -12.69 1.32
CA ARG A 45 8.80 -13.84 1.96
C ARG A 45 9.24 -15.12 1.26
N THR A 46 9.51 -16.14 2.05
CA THR A 46 9.74 -17.49 1.52
C THR A 46 8.38 -18.11 1.20
N ILE A 47 8.21 -18.54 -0.04
CA ILE A 47 7.08 -19.38 -0.45
C ILE A 47 7.57 -20.78 -0.74
N ASN A 48 6.74 -21.77 -0.40
CA ASN A 48 6.97 -23.18 -0.68
C ASN A 48 6.03 -23.61 -1.80
N PHE A 49 6.55 -24.34 -2.77
CA PHE A 49 5.76 -24.86 -3.89
C PHE A 49 6.27 -26.23 -4.35
N ARG A 50 5.41 -26.99 -5.01
CA ARG A 50 5.75 -28.26 -5.67
C ARG A 50 5.45 -28.14 -7.16
N ASN A 51 6.32 -28.66 -8.00
CA ASN A 51 6.06 -28.71 -9.45
C ASN A 51 5.21 -29.94 -9.79
N LEU A 52 3.92 -29.91 -9.47
CA LEU A 52 3.03 -31.05 -9.75
C LEU A 52 2.84 -31.31 -11.24
N LYS A 53 3.03 -30.29 -12.09
CA LYS A 53 2.88 -30.40 -13.55
C LYS A 53 4.01 -31.19 -14.21
N SER A 54 5.16 -31.34 -13.55
CA SER A 54 6.27 -32.14 -14.09
C SER A 54 6.19 -33.62 -13.71
N ILE A 55 5.20 -34.03 -12.92
CA ILE A 55 5.03 -35.44 -12.55
C ILE A 55 4.47 -36.18 -13.77
N SER A 56 5.18 -37.21 -14.24
CA SER A 56 4.64 -38.08 -15.29
C SER A 56 3.59 -39.03 -14.68
N PRO A 57 2.43 -39.22 -15.33
CA PRO A 57 1.39 -40.13 -14.83
C PRO A 57 1.91 -41.56 -14.62
N SER A 58 2.74 -42.05 -15.54
CA SER A 58 3.32 -43.39 -15.46
C SER A 58 4.26 -43.58 -14.26
N ALA A 59 5.11 -42.59 -13.94
CA ALA A 59 5.99 -42.66 -12.78
C ALA A 59 5.21 -42.58 -11.47
N LEU A 60 4.12 -41.80 -11.45
CA LEU A 60 3.22 -41.74 -10.30
C LEU A 60 2.54 -43.09 -10.05
N THR A 61 1.98 -43.72 -11.08
CA THR A 61 1.38 -45.05 -10.96
C THR A 61 2.40 -46.08 -10.49
N ALA A 62 3.59 -46.11 -11.09
CA ALA A 62 4.65 -47.04 -10.70
C ALA A 62 5.09 -46.86 -9.23
N ALA A 63 5.26 -45.62 -8.78
CA ALA A 63 5.62 -45.32 -7.40
C ALA A 63 4.53 -45.73 -6.40
N LEU A 64 3.25 -45.51 -6.74
CA LEU A 64 2.13 -45.93 -5.90
C LEU A 64 2.01 -47.45 -5.83
N SER A 65 2.06 -48.13 -6.96
CA SER A 65 2.00 -49.59 -7.02
C SER A 65 3.13 -50.22 -6.22
N LEU A 66 4.36 -49.70 -6.34
CA LEU A 66 5.50 -50.19 -5.57
C LEU A 66 5.28 -50.01 -4.06
N ASN A 67 5.00 -48.78 -3.61
CA ASN A 67 4.90 -48.50 -2.17
C ASN A 67 3.70 -49.21 -1.50
N LEU A 68 2.56 -49.30 -2.18
CA LEU A 68 1.37 -49.99 -1.65
C LEU A 68 1.54 -51.52 -1.61
N THR A 69 2.36 -52.09 -2.51
CA THR A 69 2.62 -53.54 -2.54
C THR A 69 3.73 -53.94 -1.56
N THR A 70 4.78 -53.12 -1.43
CA THR A 70 5.92 -53.41 -0.55
C THR A 70 5.57 -53.28 0.93
N SER A 71 4.65 -52.40 1.29
CA SER A 71 4.21 -52.22 2.67
C SER A 71 2.69 -52.10 2.68
N PRO A 72 1.93 -53.21 2.65
CA PRO A 72 0.48 -53.15 2.69
C PRO A 72 -0.02 -52.60 4.04
N PRO A 73 -1.18 -51.91 4.06
CA PRO A 73 -1.77 -51.44 5.31
C PRO A 73 -2.05 -52.63 6.23
N GLN A 74 -1.61 -52.52 7.48
CA GLN A 74 -1.96 -53.49 8.51
C GLN A 74 -3.47 -53.43 8.75
N ALA A 75 -4.09 -54.59 8.99
CA ALA A 75 -5.48 -54.62 9.44
C ALA A 75 -5.55 -53.96 10.83
N SER A 76 -6.10 -52.75 10.89
CA SER A 76 -6.30 -52.01 12.14
C SER A 76 -7.78 -51.76 12.37
N ASP A 77 -8.25 -52.01 13.58
CA ASP A 77 -9.64 -51.71 13.98
C ASP A 77 -9.91 -50.19 14.09
N ASN A 78 -8.84 -49.39 14.10
CA ASN A 78 -8.90 -47.93 14.12
C ASN A 78 -8.75 -47.35 12.70
N PRO A 79 -9.77 -46.65 12.17
CA PRO A 79 -9.71 -46.04 10.84
C PRO A 79 -8.67 -44.91 10.73
N SER A 80 -8.28 -44.29 11.86
CA SER A 80 -7.26 -43.23 11.87
C SER A 80 -5.89 -43.74 11.42
N ASP A 81 -5.58 -45.00 11.70
CA ASP A 81 -4.28 -45.59 11.39
C ASP A 81 -4.15 -45.86 9.88
N LEU A 82 -5.24 -46.33 9.25
CA LEU A 82 -5.34 -46.47 7.79
C LEU A 82 -5.20 -45.11 7.09
N VAL A 83 -5.91 -44.08 7.58
CA VAL A 83 -5.81 -42.71 7.04
C VAL A 83 -4.38 -42.19 7.14
N THR A 84 -3.71 -42.42 8.27
CA THR A 84 -2.33 -42.00 8.50
C THR A 84 -1.38 -42.71 7.52
N TYR A 85 -1.53 -44.01 7.36
CA TYR A 85 -0.77 -44.81 6.40
C TYR A 85 -0.91 -44.27 4.97
N TYR A 86 -2.13 -44.07 4.47
CA TYR A 86 -2.34 -43.56 3.10
C TYR A 86 -1.76 -42.15 2.92
N ASN A 87 -1.97 -41.26 3.88
CA ASN A 87 -1.43 -39.90 3.82
C ASN A 87 0.10 -39.89 3.79
N GLN A 88 0.75 -40.74 4.59
CA GLN A 88 2.21 -40.86 4.61
C GLN A 88 2.75 -41.44 3.30
N THR A 89 2.16 -42.53 2.82
CA THR A 89 2.56 -43.19 1.57
C THR A 89 2.41 -42.25 0.37
N LEU A 90 1.26 -41.58 0.24
CA LEU A 90 1.02 -40.60 -0.83
C LEU A 90 1.98 -39.41 -0.73
N SER A 91 2.21 -38.90 0.49
CA SER A 91 3.14 -37.78 0.71
C SER A 91 4.58 -38.16 0.36
N SER A 92 5.01 -39.39 0.68
CA SER A 92 6.33 -39.93 0.33
C SER A 92 6.50 -40.01 -1.19
N CYS A 93 5.51 -40.57 -1.90
CA CYS A 93 5.51 -40.64 -3.36
C CYS A 93 5.60 -39.24 -3.99
N LEU A 94 4.84 -38.28 -3.45
CA LEU A 94 4.89 -36.89 -3.91
C LEU A 94 6.25 -36.23 -3.61
N ASN A 95 6.86 -36.50 -2.46
CA ASN A 95 8.19 -35.97 -2.13
C ASN A 95 9.28 -36.53 -3.05
N LEU A 96 9.17 -37.79 -3.45
CA LEU A 96 10.08 -38.43 -4.40
C LEU A 96 9.98 -37.82 -5.80
N LEU A 97 8.75 -37.67 -6.32
CA LEU A 97 8.51 -37.22 -7.69
C LEU A 97 8.54 -35.69 -7.86
N ALA A 98 8.11 -34.96 -6.83
CA ALA A 98 8.01 -33.50 -6.82
C ALA A 98 8.32 -32.93 -5.41
N PRO A 99 9.60 -32.87 -5.03
CA PRO A 99 10.01 -32.35 -3.73
C PRO A 99 9.57 -30.89 -3.56
N VAL A 100 9.32 -30.49 -2.32
CA VAL A 100 9.02 -29.09 -1.98
C VAL A 100 10.24 -28.25 -2.30
N LYS A 101 10.03 -27.19 -3.08
CA LYS A 101 11.04 -26.17 -3.34
C LYS A 101 10.63 -24.87 -2.66
N SER A 102 11.59 -24.17 -2.10
CA SER A 102 11.38 -22.85 -1.51
C SER A 102 11.96 -21.78 -2.43
N LYS A 103 11.22 -20.68 -2.61
CA LYS A 103 11.69 -19.51 -3.35
C LYS A 103 11.43 -18.25 -2.54
N SER A 104 12.45 -17.40 -2.47
CA SER A 104 12.32 -16.07 -1.93
C SER A 104 11.61 -15.18 -2.96
N VAL A 105 10.45 -14.65 -2.59
CA VAL A 105 9.67 -13.76 -3.46
C VAL A 105 9.42 -12.42 -2.76
N THR A 106 9.47 -11.36 -3.55
CA THR A 106 9.01 -10.04 -3.12
C THR A 106 7.57 -9.88 -3.58
N PHE A 107 6.67 -9.69 -2.63
CA PHE A 107 5.33 -9.24 -2.98
C PHE A 107 5.40 -7.72 -3.16
N ALA A 108 5.02 -7.22 -4.34
CA ALA A 108 4.53 -5.85 -4.43
C ALA A 108 3.28 -5.72 -3.56
N ARG A 109 2.91 -4.49 -3.17
CA ARG A 109 1.70 -4.19 -2.39
C ARG A 109 0.58 -5.14 -2.79
N SER A 110 0.01 -5.85 -1.83
CA SER A 110 -1.18 -6.66 -2.11
C SER A 110 -2.23 -5.73 -2.71
N ALA A 111 -2.94 -6.21 -3.72
CA ALA A 111 -4.09 -5.52 -4.30
C ALA A 111 -5.33 -6.34 -3.94
N PRO A 112 -5.88 -6.22 -2.71
CA PRO A 112 -6.98 -7.07 -2.26
C PRO A 112 -8.25 -6.86 -3.10
N TRP A 113 -8.36 -5.68 -3.74
CA TRP A 113 -9.41 -5.35 -4.71
C TRP A 113 -9.26 -6.07 -6.06
N TYR A 114 -8.14 -6.75 -6.33
CA TYR A 114 -7.90 -7.45 -7.58
C TYR A 114 -8.44 -8.89 -7.52
N THR A 115 -9.70 -9.06 -7.92
CA THR A 115 -10.45 -10.32 -7.77
C THR A 115 -10.18 -11.34 -8.90
N PRO A 116 -10.52 -12.63 -8.71
CA PRO A 116 -10.45 -13.64 -9.77
C PRO A 116 -11.24 -13.27 -11.04
N ALA A 117 -12.35 -12.55 -10.91
CA ALA A 117 -13.13 -12.05 -12.04
C ALA A 117 -12.31 -11.05 -12.90
N LEU A 118 -11.54 -10.15 -12.26
CA LEU A 118 -10.61 -9.25 -12.97
C LEU A 118 -9.47 -10.00 -13.65
N HIS A 119 -9.01 -11.12 -13.09
CA HIS A 119 -8.06 -12.01 -13.76
C HIS A 119 -8.63 -12.58 -15.06
N GLN A 120 -9.85 -13.10 -15.03
CA GLN A 120 -10.53 -13.64 -16.21
C GLN A 120 -10.73 -12.58 -17.30
N LEU A 121 -11.19 -11.38 -16.93
CA LEU A 121 -11.33 -10.26 -17.87
C LEU A 121 -9.98 -9.87 -18.50
N LYS A 122 -8.90 -9.81 -17.71
CA LYS A 122 -7.56 -9.52 -18.22
C LYS A 122 -7.07 -10.62 -19.18
N GLN A 123 -7.35 -11.88 -18.89
CA GLN A 123 -7.00 -13.01 -19.74
C GLN A 123 -7.74 -12.96 -21.08
N LYS A 124 -9.06 -12.75 -21.07
CA LYS A 124 -9.87 -12.61 -22.29
C LYS A 124 -9.43 -11.41 -23.13
N LYS A 125 -9.14 -10.27 -22.49
CA LYS A 125 -8.54 -9.10 -23.17
C LYS A 125 -7.24 -9.46 -23.91
N ARG A 126 -6.34 -10.23 -23.27
CA ARG A 126 -5.08 -10.68 -23.91
C ARG A 126 -5.31 -11.68 -25.06
N GLN A 127 -6.33 -12.53 -24.95
CA GLN A 127 -6.71 -13.44 -26.04
C GLN A 127 -7.19 -12.63 -27.26
N LEU A 128 -8.06 -11.63 -27.06
CA LEU A 128 -8.54 -10.76 -28.13
C LEU A 128 -7.41 -9.93 -28.76
N GLU A 129 -6.47 -9.41 -27.94
CA GLU A 129 -5.29 -8.71 -28.44
C GLU A 129 -4.45 -9.60 -29.37
N ARG A 130 -4.19 -10.85 -28.95
CA ARG A 130 -3.45 -11.83 -29.75
C ARG A 130 -4.20 -12.21 -31.02
N LEU A 131 -5.52 -12.37 -30.93
CA LEU A 131 -6.37 -12.68 -32.08
C LEU A 131 -6.29 -11.56 -33.13
N TYR A 132 -6.43 -10.30 -32.71
CA TYR A 132 -6.28 -9.15 -33.59
C TYR A 132 -4.89 -9.10 -34.23
N ARG A 133 -3.81 -9.26 -33.45
CA ARG A 133 -2.44 -9.30 -33.99
C ARG A 133 -2.22 -10.42 -35.01
N LYS A 134 -2.90 -11.56 -34.85
CA LYS A 134 -2.80 -12.71 -35.77
C LYS A 134 -3.58 -12.50 -37.07
N THR A 135 -4.74 -11.87 -36.99
CA THR A 135 -5.73 -11.84 -38.10
C THR A 135 -5.78 -10.52 -38.83
N GLY A 136 -5.45 -9.40 -38.17
CA GLY A 136 -5.53 -8.05 -38.74
C GLY A 136 -6.96 -7.55 -39.02
N LEU A 137 -8.01 -8.32 -38.73
CA LEU A 137 -9.38 -7.96 -39.07
C LEU A 137 -9.94 -6.86 -38.16
N THR A 138 -10.66 -5.90 -38.75
CA THR A 138 -11.31 -4.78 -38.05
C THR A 138 -12.28 -5.24 -36.97
N ILE A 139 -13.03 -6.33 -37.20
CA ILE A 139 -13.96 -6.87 -36.20
C ILE A 139 -13.24 -7.31 -34.91
N HIS A 140 -12.05 -7.90 -35.04
CA HIS A 140 -11.26 -8.32 -33.88
C HIS A 140 -10.64 -7.13 -33.14
N LEU A 141 -10.28 -6.07 -33.87
CA LEU A 141 -9.88 -4.80 -33.25
C LEU A 141 -11.03 -4.20 -32.45
N GLN A 142 -12.25 -4.18 -33.00
CA GLN A 142 -13.43 -3.65 -32.31
C GLN A 142 -13.72 -4.44 -31.03
N LEU A 143 -13.76 -5.77 -31.12
CA LEU A 143 -13.94 -6.65 -29.97
C LEU A 143 -12.87 -6.42 -28.89
N TYR A 144 -11.60 -6.26 -29.28
CA TYR A 144 -10.53 -5.96 -28.35
C TYR A 144 -10.72 -4.60 -27.65
N ARG A 145 -11.10 -3.55 -28.39
CA ARG A 145 -11.33 -2.20 -27.85
C ARG A 145 -12.50 -2.18 -26.87
N ASP A 146 -13.62 -2.80 -27.23
CA ASP A 146 -14.80 -2.89 -26.38
C ASP A 146 -14.49 -3.63 -25.09
N HIS A 147 -13.80 -4.77 -25.19
CA HIS A 147 -13.38 -5.53 -24.03
C HIS A 147 -12.32 -4.81 -23.17
N LEU A 148 -11.45 -4.00 -23.78
CA LEU A 148 -10.50 -3.16 -23.07
C LEU A 148 -11.23 -2.09 -22.25
N HIS A 149 -12.26 -1.46 -22.81
CA HIS A 149 -13.09 -0.48 -22.12
C HIS A 149 -13.84 -1.11 -20.94
N GLN A 150 -14.51 -2.24 -21.17
CA GLN A 150 -15.16 -3.00 -20.10
C GLN A 150 -14.19 -3.36 -18.97
N TYR A 151 -13.02 -3.91 -19.31
CA TYR A 151 -12.00 -4.26 -18.33
C TYR A 151 -11.54 -3.05 -17.50
N LYS A 152 -11.27 -1.90 -18.15
CA LYS A 152 -10.88 -0.67 -17.44
C LYS A 152 -11.98 -0.19 -16.51
N ALA A 153 -13.23 -0.18 -16.96
CA ALA A 153 -14.38 0.22 -16.15
C ALA A 153 -14.54 -0.67 -14.91
N THR A 154 -14.51 -2.00 -15.08
CA THR A 154 -14.61 -2.94 -13.97
C THR A 154 -13.44 -2.83 -13.01
N LEU A 155 -12.22 -2.63 -13.53
CA LEU A 155 -11.02 -2.46 -12.70
C LEU A 155 -11.11 -1.20 -11.83
N ASN A 156 -11.53 -0.08 -12.42
CA ASN A 156 -11.73 1.16 -11.69
C ASN A 156 -12.85 1.01 -10.66
N SER A 157 -13.99 0.42 -11.04
CA SER A 157 -15.12 0.18 -10.14
C SER A 157 -14.73 -0.68 -8.94
N ALA A 158 -14.01 -1.79 -9.17
CA ALA A 158 -13.57 -2.67 -8.09
C ALA A 158 -12.59 -1.98 -7.13
N ARG A 159 -11.65 -1.21 -7.69
CA ARG A 159 -10.71 -0.42 -6.89
C ARG A 159 -11.43 0.65 -6.07
N SER A 160 -12.34 1.40 -6.67
CA SER A 160 -13.13 2.43 -6.00
C SER A 160 -13.99 1.81 -4.89
N ALA A 161 -14.77 0.77 -5.20
CA ALA A 161 -15.62 0.09 -4.22
C ALA A 161 -14.84 -0.39 -3.00
N TYR A 162 -13.65 -0.96 -3.20
CA TYR A 162 -12.79 -1.41 -2.11
C TYR A 162 -12.37 -0.26 -1.19
N TYR A 163 -11.84 0.83 -1.74
CA TYR A 163 -11.39 1.95 -0.90
C TYR A 163 -12.57 2.73 -0.29
N SER A 164 -13.69 2.85 -1.00
CA SER A 164 -14.94 3.39 -0.46
C SER A 164 -15.43 2.59 0.74
N ASN A 165 -15.40 1.26 0.66
CA ASN A 165 -15.79 0.39 1.77
C ASN A 165 -14.86 0.57 2.98
N ILE A 166 -13.55 0.65 2.77
CA ILE A 166 -12.59 0.89 3.87
C ILE A 166 -12.88 2.24 4.54
N ILE A 167 -13.05 3.30 3.75
CA ILE A 167 -13.34 4.64 4.28
C ILE A 167 -14.66 4.65 5.05
N HIS A 168 -15.70 4.01 4.51
CA HIS A 168 -17.01 3.96 5.15
C HIS A 168 -16.98 3.15 6.46
N SER A 169 -16.38 1.96 6.43
CA SER A 169 -16.23 1.08 7.61
C SER A 169 -15.35 1.67 8.70
N GLY A 170 -14.35 2.48 8.32
CA GLY A 170 -13.43 3.18 9.21
C GLY A 170 -13.86 4.60 9.59
N SER A 171 -15.09 5.02 9.27
CA SER A 171 -15.56 6.40 9.49
C SER A 171 -15.53 6.84 10.96
N SER A 172 -15.70 5.91 11.90
CA SER A 172 -15.59 6.15 13.34
C SER A 172 -14.15 6.13 13.86
N ASN A 173 -13.19 5.69 13.05
CA ASN A 173 -11.79 5.55 13.43
C ASN A 173 -10.88 6.42 12.54
N PRO A 174 -10.55 7.66 12.97
CA PRO A 174 -9.77 8.59 12.16
C PRO A 174 -8.39 8.02 11.77
N ARG A 175 -7.80 7.15 12.60
CA ARG A 175 -6.52 6.50 12.29
C ARG A 175 -6.60 5.65 11.03
N THR A 176 -7.68 4.88 10.87
CA THR A 176 -7.89 4.04 9.68
C THR A 176 -8.16 4.88 8.43
N LEU A 177 -8.93 5.95 8.57
CA LEU A 177 -9.23 6.88 7.48
C LEU A 177 -7.95 7.58 6.97
N PHE A 178 -7.22 8.25 7.86
CA PHE A 178 -5.98 8.94 7.48
C PHE A 178 -4.89 7.97 7.01
N SER A 179 -4.78 6.78 7.60
CA SER A 179 -3.86 5.74 7.11
C SER A 179 -4.20 5.28 5.69
N THR A 180 -5.49 5.12 5.37
CA THR A 180 -5.95 4.72 4.04
C THR A 180 -5.70 5.82 3.00
N ILE A 181 -6.00 7.08 3.36
CA ILE A 181 -5.74 8.25 2.51
C ILE A 181 -4.24 8.41 2.27
N ASN A 182 -3.41 8.33 3.30
CA ASN A 182 -1.96 8.38 3.17
C ASN A 182 -1.46 7.22 2.30
N SER A 183 -1.98 6.01 2.47
CA SER A 183 -1.64 4.86 1.63
C SER A 183 -1.95 5.06 0.13
N LEU A 184 -2.98 5.86 -0.19
CA LEU A 184 -3.42 6.17 -1.55
C LEU A 184 -2.66 7.36 -2.16
N LEU A 185 -2.40 8.39 -1.36
CA LEU A 185 -1.87 9.68 -1.80
C LEU A 185 -0.37 9.84 -1.58
N ALA A 186 0.23 9.12 -0.63
CA ALA A 186 1.64 9.27 -0.32
C ALA A 186 2.46 8.98 -1.58
N PRO A 187 3.27 9.95 -2.04
CA PRO A 187 4.39 9.67 -2.91
C PRO A 187 5.22 8.57 -2.26
N HIS A 188 5.88 7.73 -3.08
CA HIS A 188 6.80 6.74 -2.53
C HIS A 188 7.73 7.47 -1.57
N ASP A 189 7.64 7.19 -0.26
CA ASP A 189 8.60 7.67 0.72
C ASP A 189 9.92 6.98 0.37
N ASN A 190 10.59 7.56 -0.62
CA ASN A 190 12.02 7.51 -0.80
C ASN A 190 12.64 8.52 0.18
N SER A 191 12.00 8.79 1.32
CA SER A 191 12.67 9.36 2.45
C SER A 191 13.57 8.25 3.01
N THR A 192 14.69 8.00 2.33
CA THR A 192 15.94 7.98 3.07
C THR A 192 16.00 9.30 3.81
N SER A 193 15.41 9.34 5.01
CA SER A 193 15.78 10.33 6.01
C SER A 193 17.20 9.96 6.40
N THR A 194 18.15 10.32 5.55
CA THR A 194 19.53 10.46 5.94
C THR A 194 19.53 11.57 6.98
N PHE A 195 19.53 11.15 8.24
CA PHE A 195 19.81 12.00 9.38
C PHE A 195 21.24 12.50 9.19
N THR A 196 21.38 13.68 8.58
CA THR A 196 22.65 14.38 8.52
C THR A 196 22.83 15.11 9.85
N PRO A 197 24.08 15.29 10.32
CA PRO A 197 24.38 16.04 11.54
C PRO A 197 23.70 17.42 11.55
N ASP A 198 23.65 18.06 10.38
CA ASP A 198 23.04 19.36 10.16
C ASP A 198 21.51 19.40 10.44
N LYS A 199 20.78 18.34 10.04
CA LYS A 199 19.35 18.21 10.35
C LYS A 199 19.11 18.00 11.85
N CYS A 200 19.97 17.21 12.50
CA CYS A 200 19.90 17.02 13.96
C CYS A 200 20.19 18.33 14.70
N GLN A 201 21.16 19.12 14.22
CA GLN A 201 21.49 20.43 14.77
C GLN A 201 20.34 21.42 14.59
N THR A 202 19.73 21.45 13.41
CA THR A 202 18.56 22.31 13.13
C THR A 202 17.38 21.94 14.03
N PHE A 203 17.14 20.65 14.24
CA PHE A 203 16.10 20.16 15.16
C PHE A 203 16.36 20.60 16.60
N LEU A 204 17.59 20.43 17.10
CA LEU A 204 17.98 20.87 18.44
C LEU A 204 17.81 22.39 18.60
N GLN A 205 18.27 23.16 17.62
CA GLN A 205 18.16 24.62 17.63
C GLN A 205 16.70 25.10 17.64
N PHE A 206 15.80 24.43 16.91
CA PHE A 206 14.37 24.75 16.94
C PHE A 206 13.80 24.65 18.36
N PHE A 207 14.10 23.59 19.10
CA PHE A 207 13.60 23.45 20.47
C PHE A 207 14.25 24.43 21.44
N GLN A 208 15.55 24.70 21.30
CA GLN A 208 16.24 25.71 22.10
C GLN A 208 15.62 27.10 21.88
N SER A 209 15.50 27.54 20.62
CA SER A 209 14.88 28.82 20.29
C SER A 209 13.42 28.90 20.75
N LYS A 210 12.68 27.78 20.70
CA LYS A 210 11.30 27.74 21.20
C LYS A 210 11.24 27.93 22.72
N ILE A 211 12.13 27.26 23.46
CA ILE A 211 12.25 27.40 24.91
C ILE A 211 12.61 28.84 25.26
N ASP A 212 13.63 29.39 24.61
CA ASP A 212 14.08 30.77 24.85
C ASP A 212 12.98 31.79 24.57
N ASN A 213 12.23 31.62 23.47
CA ASN A 213 11.09 32.49 23.15
C ASN A 213 9.98 32.42 24.20
N ILE A 214 9.70 31.24 24.76
CA ILE A 214 8.71 31.09 25.84
C ILE A 214 9.20 31.82 27.11
N TYR A 215 10.46 31.61 27.51
CA TYR A 215 11.04 32.30 28.67
C TYR A 215 11.04 33.81 28.50
N ASN A 216 11.45 34.32 27.34
CA ASN A 216 11.47 35.75 27.04
C ASN A 216 10.06 36.35 27.03
N SER A 217 9.07 35.62 26.51
CA SER A 217 7.66 36.04 26.54
C SER A 217 7.11 36.15 27.96
N LEU A 218 7.46 35.20 28.84
CA LEU A 218 7.03 35.21 30.24
C LEU A 218 7.72 36.33 31.03
N GLN A 219 9.02 36.55 30.80
CA GLN A 219 9.78 37.62 31.43
C GLN A 219 9.25 39.01 31.01
N SER A 220 8.91 39.18 29.73
CA SER A 220 8.31 40.41 29.20
C SER A 220 6.90 40.66 29.73
N ALA A 221 6.13 39.61 30.04
CA ALA A 221 4.83 39.73 30.68
C ALA A 221 4.94 40.11 32.17
N THR A 222 6.06 39.82 32.82
CA THR A 222 6.29 40.07 34.26
C THR A 222 6.92 41.43 34.54
N SER A 223 7.58 42.05 33.55
CA SER A 223 8.28 43.34 33.69
C SER A 223 7.44 44.58 33.35
N ALA A 224 6.17 44.44 33.00
CA ALA A 224 5.28 45.59 32.87
C ALA A 224 4.87 46.08 34.27
N PRO A 225 5.28 47.29 34.72
CA PRO A 225 4.75 47.86 35.94
C PRO A 225 3.30 48.28 35.66
N THR A 226 2.33 47.51 36.14
CA THR A 226 0.95 47.98 36.24
C THR A 226 0.91 49.18 37.19
N PRO A 227 0.52 50.40 36.76
CA PRO A 227 0.09 51.41 37.71
C PRO A 227 -1.25 50.91 38.28
N HIS A 228 -1.26 50.62 39.58
CA HIS A 228 -2.49 50.29 40.30
C HIS A 228 -3.58 51.34 40.03
N PRO A 229 -4.75 50.97 39.47
CA PRO A 229 -5.91 51.82 39.62
C PRO A 229 -6.43 51.65 41.04
N LYS A 230 -6.56 52.77 41.75
CA LYS A 230 -7.23 52.86 43.05
C LYS A 230 -8.61 52.19 42.95
N SER A 231 -8.92 51.33 43.91
CA SER A 231 -10.24 50.72 44.07
C SER A 231 -11.32 51.80 44.22
N PRO A 232 -12.46 51.71 43.51
CA PRO A 232 -13.64 52.50 43.85
C PRO A 232 -14.40 51.87 45.03
N PRO A 233 -15.17 52.66 45.80
CA PRO A 233 -15.83 52.20 47.01
C PRO A 233 -16.99 51.25 46.72
N CYS A 234 -17.13 50.28 47.63
CA CYS A 234 -18.16 49.25 47.70
C CYS A 234 -19.58 49.86 47.61
N ALA A 235 -20.37 49.44 46.62
CA ALA A 235 -21.80 49.68 46.55
C ALA A 235 -22.57 48.39 46.96
N PRO A 236 -23.67 48.50 47.72
CA PRO A 236 -24.39 47.36 48.28
C PRO A 236 -25.15 46.55 47.21
N PRO A 237 -25.49 45.28 47.49
CA PRO A 237 -26.06 44.37 46.49
C PRO A 237 -27.56 44.62 46.29
N THR A 238 -27.97 44.85 45.05
CA THR A 238 -29.38 44.72 44.63
C THR A 238 -29.63 43.30 44.11
N PRO A 239 -30.61 42.55 44.65
CA PRO A 239 -31.05 41.29 44.07
C PRO A 239 -32.19 41.52 43.07
N LEU A 240 -32.27 40.68 42.03
CA LEU A 240 -33.49 40.14 41.36
C LEU A 240 -33.06 39.55 40.00
N LEU A 241 -32.98 38.22 39.91
CA LEU A 241 -33.95 37.32 39.25
C LEU A 241 -34.25 37.66 37.77
N SER A 242 -33.75 36.83 36.85
CA SER A 242 -34.59 36.02 35.94
C SER A 242 -33.73 35.17 34.99
N PRO A 243 -34.28 34.07 34.43
CA PRO A 243 -33.53 32.89 34.03
C PRO A 243 -33.16 32.80 32.54
N TYR A 244 -32.17 31.94 32.27
CA TYR A 244 -31.71 31.45 30.97
C TYR A 244 -32.85 31.08 29.99
N PRO A 245 -32.69 31.36 28.68
CA PRO A 245 -33.58 30.78 27.66
C PRO A 245 -33.20 29.32 27.36
N SER A 246 -34.18 28.44 27.50
CA SER A 246 -34.14 27.02 27.17
C SER A 246 -34.07 26.78 25.65
N PHE A 247 -33.23 25.84 25.22
CA PHE A 247 -33.21 25.30 23.86
C PHE A 247 -34.44 24.40 23.59
N PRO A 248 -35.03 24.41 22.37
CA PRO A 248 -36.16 23.53 22.03
C PRO A 248 -35.71 22.08 21.73
N PRO A 249 -36.54 21.06 22.03
CA PRO A 249 -36.20 19.67 21.78
C PRO A 249 -36.44 19.25 20.32
N SER A 250 -35.55 18.36 19.85
CA SER A 250 -35.54 17.71 18.54
C SER A 250 -36.68 16.71 18.38
N LEU A 251 -37.43 16.79 17.27
CA LEU A 251 -38.47 15.83 16.87
C LEU A 251 -37.82 14.59 16.23
N MET A 252 -38.06 13.41 16.81
CA MET A 252 -37.79 12.12 16.14
C MET A 252 -38.93 11.77 15.17
N PRO A 253 -38.65 11.10 14.03
CA PRO A 253 -39.69 10.64 13.12
C PRO A 253 -40.28 9.28 13.56
N ASN A 254 -41.61 9.16 13.46
CA ASN A 254 -42.38 7.94 13.65
C ASN A 254 -42.12 6.92 12.52
N SER A 255 -42.01 5.64 12.91
CA SER A 255 -42.09 4.48 12.01
C SER A 255 -43.56 4.12 11.76
N PRO A 256 -43.97 3.67 10.56
CA PRO A 256 -45.21 2.93 10.39
C PRO A 256 -44.96 1.42 10.27
N SER A 257 -45.99 0.68 10.65
CA SER A 257 -46.18 -0.78 10.61
C SER A 257 -46.25 -1.35 9.20
#